data_AF-A0A955P6A9-F1
#
_entry.id   AF-A0A955P6A9-F1
#
_cell.length_a   1.000
_cell.length_b   1.000
_cell.length_c   1.000
_cell.angle_alpha   90.00
_cell.angle_beta   90.00
_cell.angle_gamma   90.00
#
_symmetry.space_group_name_H-M   'P 1'
#
loop_
_entity.id
_entity.type
_entity.pdbx_description
1 polymer ?
#
loop_
_entity_poly.entity_id
_entity_poly.type
_entity_poly.pdbx_seq_one_letter_code
_entity_poly.pdbx_strand_id
1 'polypeptide(L)'
;VIDALRAHGFNEGVTLYCNDLEKRRAMVELSDGGVWPRPKTSEGKWDLPGIIEEWDPPLVNVEWEEFSEDFIKEIHLAGMKAFVNVHSRHDTEYKMIAAMEAGADYIQCDQVDVLVRLLKERGWRE
;
A
#
# COMPACT_ATOMS: atom_id res chain seq x y z
N VAL A 1 -17.16 2.82 10.48
CA VAL A 1 -16.21 3.57 9.60
C VAL A 1 -16.71 3.57 8.17
N ILE A 2 -16.96 2.42 7.55
CA ILE A 2 -17.47 2.33 6.17
C ILE A 2 -18.78 3.12 5.98
N ASP A 3 -19.76 2.96 6.87
CA ASP A 3 -21.01 3.74 6.78
C ASP A 3 -20.79 5.25 6.91
N ALA A 4 -19.82 5.66 7.74
CA ALA A 4 -19.47 7.06 7.88
C ALA A 4 -18.79 7.59 6.61
N LEU A 5 -17.92 6.81 5.96
CA LEU A 5 -17.30 7.16 4.67
C LEU A 5 -18.38 7.34 3.60
N ARG A 6 -19.32 6.39 3.49
CA ARG A 6 -20.45 6.45 2.56
C ARG A 6 -21.32 7.68 2.80
N ALA A 7 -21.66 7.97 4.06
CA ALA A 7 -22.45 9.13 4.43
C ALA A 7 -21.80 10.47 4.02
N HIS A 8 -20.47 10.51 3.89
CA HIS A 8 -19.71 11.69 3.43
C HIS A 8 -19.34 11.63 1.94
N GLY A 9 -19.91 10.70 1.17
CA GLY A 9 -19.70 10.59 -0.27
C GLY A 9 -18.42 9.87 -0.70
N PHE A 10 -17.68 9.28 0.24
CA PHE A 10 -16.49 8.47 -0.06
C PHE A 10 -16.89 7.04 -0.44
N ASN A 11 -17.51 6.90 -1.60
CA ASN A 11 -18.04 5.64 -2.12
C ASN A 11 -17.05 4.88 -2.99
N GLU A 12 -15.92 5.48 -3.37
CA GLU A 12 -14.89 4.88 -4.21
C GLU A 12 -13.50 5.47 -3.88
N GLY A 13 -12.44 4.75 -4.26
CA GLY A 13 -11.06 5.23 -4.13
C GLY A 13 -10.52 5.29 -2.70
N VAL A 14 -11.23 4.72 -1.73
CA VAL A 14 -10.75 4.65 -0.34
C VAL A 14 -10.08 3.30 -0.11
N THR A 15 -8.93 3.34 0.55
CA THR A 15 -8.26 2.14 1.04
C THR A 15 -8.18 2.20 2.55
N LEU A 16 -8.43 1.08 3.22
CA LEU A 16 -8.46 0.99 4.66
C LEU A 16 -7.41 0.00 5.15
N TYR A 17 -6.60 0.48 6.09
CA TYR A 17 -5.64 -0.34 6.81
C TYR A 17 -6.21 -0.75 8.16
N CYS A 18 -6.09 -2.03 8.51
CA CYS A 18 -6.47 -2.55 9.81
C CYS A 18 -5.53 -3.69 10.21
N ASN A 19 -5.00 -3.68 11.43
CA ASN A 19 -4.12 -4.75 11.92
C ASN A 19 -4.87 -5.92 12.57
N ASP A 20 -6.17 -5.79 12.75
CA ASP A 20 -7.02 -6.76 13.42
C ASP A 20 -7.63 -7.72 12.38
N LEU A 21 -7.37 -9.02 12.53
CA LEU A 21 -7.78 -10.03 11.53
C LEU A 21 -9.31 -10.13 11.37
N GLU A 22 -10.07 -10.08 12.46
CA GLU A 22 -11.53 -10.17 12.40
C GLU A 22 -12.13 -8.94 11.73
N LYS A 23 -11.62 -7.75 12.08
CA LYS A 23 -12.05 -6.50 11.44
C LYS A 23 -11.65 -6.41 9.97
N ARG A 24 -10.54 -7.04 9.58
CA ARG A 24 -10.13 -7.17 8.17
C ARG A 24 -11.11 -8.01 7.37
N ARG A 25 -11.57 -9.15 7.89
CA ARG A 25 -12.60 -9.97 7.21
C ARG A 25 -13.91 -9.24 7.05
N ALA A 26 -14.39 -8.60 8.12
CA ALA A 26 -15.60 -7.78 8.05
C ALA A 26 -15.47 -6.64 7.02
N MET A 27 -14.26 -6.09 6.84
CA MET A 27 -14.01 -5.05 5.84
C MET A 27 -14.10 -5.57 4.40
N VAL A 28 -13.59 -6.78 4.12
CA VAL A 28 -13.74 -7.45 2.81
C VAL A 28 -15.23 -7.67 2.51
N GLU A 29 -16.00 -8.20 3.46
CA GLU A 29 -17.43 -8.46 3.28
C GLU A 29 -18.24 -7.18 3.05
N LEU A 30 -17.85 -6.08 3.71
CA LEU A 30 -18.51 -4.79 3.58
C LEU A 30 -18.02 -3.96 2.39
N SER A 31 -16.91 -4.37 1.75
CA SER A 31 -16.36 -3.74 0.56
C SER A 31 -17.17 -4.14 -0.67
N ASP A 32 -18.14 -3.32 -1.04
CA ASP A 32 -18.97 -3.46 -2.24
C ASP A 32 -18.29 -2.88 -3.50
N GLY A 33 -16.96 -2.93 -3.57
CA GLY A 33 -16.15 -2.36 -4.65
C GLY A 33 -15.72 -0.90 -4.45
N GLY A 34 -16.19 -0.24 -3.39
CA GLY A 34 -15.89 1.17 -3.11
C GLY A 34 -14.74 1.44 -2.13
N VAL A 35 -14.58 0.56 -1.14
CA VAL A 35 -13.61 0.71 -0.05
C VAL A 35 -12.78 -0.56 0.04
N TRP A 36 -11.48 -0.48 -0.23
CA TRP A 36 -10.65 -1.66 -0.36
C TRP A 36 -9.77 -1.90 0.86
N PRO A 37 -9.68 -3.15 1.36
CA PRO A 37 -8.71 -3.48 2.39
C PRO A 37 -7.30 -3.35 1.83
N ARG A 38 -6.41 -2.85 2.68
CA ARG A 38 -4.98 -2.75 2.42
C ARG A 38 -4.22 -3.69 3.38
N PRO A 39 -4.06 -4.98 3.02
CA PRO A 39 -3.31 -5.94 3.82
C PRO A 39 -1.89 -5.48 4.07
N LYS A 40 -1.38 -5.74 5.28
CA LYS A 40 0.05 -5.74 5.55
C LYS A 40 0.60 -7.17 5.43
N THR A 41 1.81 -7.29 4.89
CA THR A 41 2.62 -8.50 5.00
C THR A 41 3.40 -8.52 6.30
N SER A 42 3.34 -9.65 6.98
CA SER A 42 4.03 -9.96 8.24
C SER A 42 5.35 -10.68 7.99
N GLU A 43 5.46 -11.40 6.87
CA GLU A 43 6.64 -12.19 6.47
C GLU A 43 7.09 -11.87 5.03
N GLY A 44 6.88 -10.62 4.62
CA GLY A 44 7.22 -10.13 3.29
C GLY A 44 6.59 -10.98 2.19
N LYS A 45 7.41 -11.59 1.34
CA LYS A 45 6.90 -12.36 0.20
C LYS A 45 6.27 -13.71 0.55
N TRP A 46 6.57 -14.26 1.73
CA TRP A 46 6.18 -15.62 2.06
C TRP A 46 4.70 -15.75 2.41
N ASP A 47 4.07 -14.67 2.88
CA ASP A 47 2.64 -14.63 3.18
C ASP A 47 1.79 -14.07 2.04
N LEU A 48 2.41 -13.55 0.98
CA LEU A 48 1.72 -12.99 -0.18
C LEU A 48 0.70 -13.96 -0.80
N PRO A 49 0.99 -15.27 -1.01
CA PRO A 49 0.00 -16.21 -1.54
C PRO A 49 -1.24 -16.35 -0.64
N GLY A 50 -1.05 -16.35 0.69
CA GLY A 50 -2.16 -16.45 1.64
C GLY A 50 -3.02 -15.19 1.65
N ILE A 51 -2.39 -14.02 1.51
CA ILE A 51 -3.11 -12.74 1.38
C ILE A 51 -3.95 -12.70 0.10
N ILE A 52 -3.40 -13.18 -1.01
CA ILE A 52 -4.13 -13.27 -2.29
C ILE A 52 -5.31 -14.23 -2.15
N GLU A 53 -5.08 -15.45 -1.66
CA GLU A 53 -6.12 -16.47 -1.54
C GLU A 53 -7.25 -16.02 -0.60
N GLU A 54 -6.92 -15.36 0.50
CA GLU A 54 -7.93 -14.94 1.47
C GLU A 54 -8.69 -13.71 0.98
N TRP A 55 -8.01 -12.70 0.41
CA TRP A 55 -8.60 -11.35 0.24
C TRP A 55 -8.60 -10.79 -1.18
N ASP A 56 -7.83 -11.36 -2.12
CA ASP A 56 -7.65 -10.85 -3.49
C ASP A 56 -7.61 -9.30 -3.57
N PRO A 57 -6.73 -8.64 -2.79
CA PRO A 57 -6.77 -7.19 -2.62
C PRO A 57 -6.24 -6.48 -3.86
N PRO A 58 -6.70 -5.25 -4.18
CA PRO A 58 -6.15 -4.49 -5.30
C PRO A 58 -4.72 -3.97 -5.03
N LEU A 59 -4.29 -3.95 -3.77
CA LEU A 59 -2.97 -3.46 -3.36
C LEU A 59 -2.52 -4.04 -2.01
N VAL A 60 -1.21 -4.06 -1.80
CA VAL A 60 -0.54 -4.60 -0.61
C VAL A 60 0.30 -3.52 0.08
N ASN A 61 0.20 -3.41 1.40
CA ASN A 61 1.00 -2.51 2.24
C ASN A 61 2.28 -3.19 2.71
N VAL A 62 3.40 -2.63 2.27
CA VAL A 62 4.75 -3.11 2.53
C VAL A 62 5.41 -2.21 3.56
N GLU A 63 5.67 -2.77 4.74
CA GLU A 63 6.53 -2.10 5.72
C GLU A 63 7.99 -2.11 5.26
N TRP A 64 8.74 -1.08 5.63
CA TRP A 64 10.13 -0.97 5.20
C TRP A 64 10.99 -2.17 5.62
N GLU A 65 10.71 -2.77 6.78
CA GLU A 65 11.43 -3.94 7.28
C GLU A 65 11.30 -5.17 6.37
N GLU A 66 10.20 -5.28 5.63
CA GLU A 66 9.91 -6.37 4.70
C GLU A 66 10.21 -5.99 3.24
N PHE A 67 10.62 -4.74 3.01
CA PHE A 67 10.85 -4.22 1.67
C PHE A 67 12.03 -4.91 0.97
N SER A 68 11.79 -5.35 -0.26
CA SER A 68 12.83 -5.71 -1.23
C SER A 68 12.29 -5.53 -2.64
N GLU A 69 13.18 -5.26 -3.61
CA GLU A 69 12.80 -5.14 -5.03
C GLU A 69 12.11 -6.42 -5.55
N ASP A 70 12.64 -7.59 -5.18
CA ASP A 70 12.03 -8.88 -5.50
C ASP A 70 10.60 -8.99 -4.98
N PHE A 71 10.34 -8.51 -3.77
CA PHE A 71 9.01 -8.57 -3.19
C PHE A 71 8.03 -7.61 -3.91
N ILE A 72 8.46 -6.40 -4.28
CA ILE A 72 7.64 -5.50 -5.09
C ILE A 72 7.28 -6.14 -6.43
N LYS A 73 8.26 -6.79 -7.07
CA LYS A 73 8.04 -7.53 -8.32
C LYS A 73 7.05 -8.69 -8.16
N GLU A 74 7.12 -9.46 -7.07
CA GLU A 74 6.17 -10.54 -6.79
C GLU A 74 4.74 -10.01 -6.62
N ILE A 75 4.56 -8.86 -5.94
CA ILE A 75 3.26 -8.17 -5.83
C ILE A 75 2.71 -7.84 -7.24
N HIS A 76 3.54 -7.26 -8.11
CA HIS A 76 3.13 -6.90 -9.48
C HIS A 76 2.82 -8.12 -10.35
N LEU A 77 3.59 -9.20 -10.23
CA LEU A 77 3.34 -10.46 -10.95
C LEU A 77 2.01 -11.10 -10.55
N ALA A 78 1.56 -10.86 -9.32
CA ALA A 78 0.25 -11.27 -8.85
C ALA A 78 -0.88 -10.26 -9.21
N GLY A 79 -0.59 -9.21 -9.98
CA GLY A 79 -1.59 -8.27 -10.50
C GLY A 79 -2.02 -7.17 -9.52
N MET A 80 -1.30 -7.01 -8.41
CA MET A 80 -1.62 -6.05 -7.35
C MET A 80 -0.68 -4.84 -7.39
N LYS A 81 -1.08 -3.75 -6.73
CA LYS A 81 -0.23 -2.57 -6.53
C LYS A 81 0.55 -2.63 -5.21
N ALA A 82 1.75 -2.08 -5.16
CA ALA A 82 2.57 -2.00 -3.96
C ALA A 82 2.47 -0.62 -3.29
N PHE A 83 2.08 -0.59 -2.02
CA PHE A 83 2.04 0.59 -1.16
C PHE A 83 3.17 0.50 -0.14
N VAL A 84 4.25 1.27 -0.32
CA VAL A 84 5.48 1.18 0.49
C VAL A 84 5.52 2.26 1.56
N ASN A 85 5.76 1.85 2.81
CA ASN A 85 5.86 2.74 3.94
C ASN A 85 7.30 3.21 4.16
N VAL A 86 7.53 4.51 3.95
CA VAL A 86 8.81 5.22 4.10
C VAL A 86 8.62 6.39 5.05
N HIS A 87 8.14 6.13 6.27
CA HIS A 87 7.84 7.16 7.27
C HIS A 87 8.63 6.97 8.57
N SER A 88 8.53 7.94 9.47
CA SER A 88 9.16 7.94 10.79
C SER A 88 10.68 7.73 10.70
N ARG A 89 11.24 6.71 11.37
CA ARG A 89 12.69 6.39 11.29
C ARG A 89 13.18 5.96 9.90
N HIS A 90 12.27 5.82 8.93
CA HIS A 90 12.58 5.42 7.56
C HIS A 90 12.33 6.52 6.54
N ASP A 91 11.93 7.71 6.97
CA ASP A 91 11.69 8.87 6.13
C ASP A 91 13.02 9.52 5.66
N THR A 92 13.68 8.88 4.69
CA THR A 92 14.95 9.39 4.12
C THR A 92 14.91 9.36 2.60
N GLU A 93 15.60 10.31 1.95
CA GLU A 93 15.69 10.38 0.48
C GLU A 93 16.17 9.06 -0.12
N TYR A 94 17.19 8.44 0.47
CA TYR A 94 17.70 7.15 0.03
C TYR A 94 16.60 6.08 -0.07
N LYS A 95 15.73 6.01 0.94
CA LYS A 95 14.66 5.00 1.01
C LYS A 95 13.51 5.33 0.07
N MET A 96 13.16 6.61 -0.07
CA MET A 96 12.19 7.06 -1.07
C MET A 96 12.65 6.69 -2.48
N ILE A 97 13.93 6.95 -2.80
CA ILE A 97 14.53 6.61 -4.08
C ILE A 97 14.51 5.11 -4.31
N ALA A 98 14.92 4.31 -3.32
CA ALA A 98 14.89 2.85 -3.44
C ALA A 98 13.47 2.32 -3.65
N ALA A 99 12.45 2.86 -2.97
CA ALA A 99 11.05 2.49 -3.22
C ALA A 99 10.58 2.85 -4.65
N MET A 100 10.96 4.04 -5.14
CA MET A 100 10.67 4.45 -6.52
C MET A 100 11.35 3.54 -7.55
N GLU A 101 12.63 3.23 -7.36
CA GLU A 101 13.42 2.39 -8.27
C GLU A 101 12.92 0.95 -8.30
N ALA A 102 12.44 0.44 -7.16
CA ALA A 102 11.79 -0.87 -7.09
C ALA A 102 10.39 -0.91 -7.74
N GLY A 103 9.84 0.25 -8.15
CA GLY A 103 8.54 0.33 -8.82
C GLY A 103 7.34 0.43 -7.88
N ALA A 104 7.51 0.94 -6.66
CA ALA A 104 6.38 1.17 -5.76
C ALA A 104 5.29 2.04 -6.43
N ASP A 105 4.03 1.60 -6.36
CA ASP A 105 2.88 2.35 -6.90
C ASP A 105 2.47 3.51 -5.99
N TYR A 106 2.68 3.35 -4.68
CA TYR A 106 2.43 4.37 -3.67
C TYR A 106 3.58 4.39 -2.66
N ILE A 107 3.94 5.59 -2.21
CA ILE A 107 4.92 5.82 -1.15
C ILE A 107 4.26 6.66 -0.05
N GLN A 108 4.18 6.12 1.15
CA GLN A 108 3.82 6.89 2.34
C GLN A 108 5.09 7.46 2.98
N CYS A 109 5.13 8.77 3.20
CA CYS A 109 6.25 9.46 3.82
C CYS A 109 5.77 10.61 4.70
N ASP A 110 6.65 11.10 5.57
CA ASP A 110 6.36 12.28 6.39
C ASP A 110 6.82 13.58 5.68
N GLN A 111 7.84 13.49 4.82
CA GLN A 111 8.37 14.60 4.01
C GLN A 111 7.90 14.55 2.55
N VAL A 112 6.60 14.85 2.34
CA VAL A 112 5.98 14.82 1.00
C VAL A 112 6.59 15.82 0.03
N ASP A 113 7.05 16.98 0.50
CA ASP A 113 7.74 17.99 -0.29
C ASP A 113 9.06 17.46 -0.88
N VAL A 114 9.82 16.70 -0.08
CA VAL A 114 11.03 16.01 -0.53
C VAL A 114 10.69 14.95 -1.57
N LEU A 115 9.68 14.12 -1.32
CA LEU A 115 9.22 13.11 -2.27
C LEU A 115 8.81 13.73 -3.61
N VAL A 116 8.02 14.81 -3.58
CA VAL A 116 7.58 15.53 -4.79
C VAL A 116 8.76 16.11 -5.55
N ARG A 117 9.76 16.68 -4.87
CA ARG A 117 11.00 17.16 -5.50
C ARG A 117 11.71 16.01 -6.24
N LEU A 118 11.91 14.88 -5.57
CA LEU A 118 12.58 13.70 -6.14
C LEU A 118 11.84 13.13 -7.36
N LEU A 119 10.49 13.14 -7.34
CA LEU A 119 9.65 12.73 -8.46
C LEU A 119 9.81 13.68 -9.66
N LYS A 120 9.80 15.00 -9.42
CA LYS A 120 9.99 16.02 -10.48
C LYS A 120 11.38 15.93 -11.11
N GLU A 121 12.42 15.72 -10.32
CA GLU A 121 13.80 15.49 -10.81
C GLU A 121 13.89 14.25 -11.72
N ARG A 122 12.99 13.27 -11.52
CA ARG A 122 12.88 12.03 -12.31
C ARG A 122 11.87 12.14 -13.47
N GLY A 123 11.33 13.32 -13.72
CA GLY A 123 10.48 13.59 -14.88
C GLY A 123 8.98 13.40 -14.65
N TRP A 124 8.52 13.26 -13.40
CA TRP A 124 7.09 13.36 -13.10
C TRP A 124 6.58 14.77 -13.47
N ARG A 125 5.45 14.82 -14.19
CA ARG A 125 4.77 16.05 -14.61
C ARG A 125 3.31 15.97 -14.17
N GLU A 126 2.82 17.03 -13.55
CA GLU A 126 1.41 17.21 -13.13
C GLU A 126 0.47 17.31 -14.33
#